data_AF-A0A2V8E5K6-F1
#
_entry.id   AF-A0A2V8E5K6-F1
#
_cell.length_a   1.000
_cell.length_b   1.000
_cell.length_c   1.000
_cell.angle_alpha   90.00
_cell.angle_beta   90.00
_cell.angle_gamma   90.00
#
_symmetry.space_group_name_H-M   'P 1'
#
loop_
_entity.id
_entity.type
_entity.pdbx_description
1 polymer ?
#
loop_
_entity_poly.entity_id
_entity_poly.type
_entity_poly.pdbx_seq_one_letter_code
_entity_poly.pdbx_strand_id
1 'polypeptide(L)'
;MIGTLLFALSLTSGLSTLSTQGAVTTVEVPYLSQTDLLCGGAAAAMVFRYWGDFHADVQQFASLVDVRAGGIASDTLVQAVESRGWRADHFEGSLAGLHGHLAAGQPVIVLVADRGTRYHYLVVTGVGEGRVIVHDPSWGPSRAIGEREFLRNWRASQFWALVIMPTPHVQHTLAPQPWRPRSPAVGHDRCDVLLDQAVVDIAERGFDEADDILGAVRVDCPGSSGPLRELAGVRFAQGRWSDAAALARAAVARDPEDSYALNLLGTSLFMQDDVVGALRAWNPIGKPQLDLVRIQGVHHTRFQAITEALDLRPNALLTADAFVRAMRRLGELPDGSAARLAVRPEADGFAALDVVIAERAVVPRTWPEWTAAAAHAGIDRTVAVSLPGSTGQGETWSASWRWWSHRPSVAFAYAVPRAGGLFGVWRVEGRWEEETYAGDSRAQPVARQSRGHAGLTVSDWLTGNVR
;
A
#
# COMPACT_ATOMS: atom_id res chain seq x y z
N MET A 1 -66.32 31.84 36.59
CA MET A 1 -64.91 31.49 36.87
C MET A 1 -64.25 30.98 35.60
N ILE A 2 -63.79 31.90 34.74
CA ILE A 2 -62.90 31.65 33.60
C ILE A 2 -62.07 32.94 33.50
N GLY A 3 -60.75 32.84 33.62
CA GLY A 3 -59.85 33.99 33.61
C GLY A 3 -58.55 33.63 32.93
N THR A 4 -58.48 33.86 31.63
CA THR A 4 -57.32 33.65 30.76
C THR A 4 -56.30 34.76 31.00
N LEU A 5 -55.11 34.44 31.51
CA LEU A 5 -53.97 35.36 31.58
C LEU A 5 -52.98 35.02 30.45
N LEU A 6 -52.81 35.97 29.52
CA LEU A 6 -51.70 35.97 28.56
C LEU A 6 -50.41 36.37 29.29
N PHE A 7 -49.35 35.55 29.18
CA PHE A 7 -47.98 35.94 29.47
C PHE A 7 -47.24 36.19 28.16
N ALA A 8 -46.80 37.43 27.97
CA ALA A 8 -45.90 37.82 26.88
C ALA A 8 -44.47 37.39 27.22
N LEU A 9 -43.86 36.53 26.40
CA LEU A 9 -42.42 36.26 26.45
C LEU A 9 -41.69 37.29 25.58
N SER A 10 -40.92 38.16 26.21
CA SER A 10 -39.91 39.00 25.53
C SER A 10 -38.69 38.14 25.18
N LEU A 11 -38.46 37.90 23.89
CA LEU A 11 -37.20 37.32 23.40
C LEU A 11 -36.10 38.41 23.41
N THR A 12 -35.18 38.33 24.35
CA THR A 12 -33.89 39.01 24.26
C THR A 12 -32.96 38.21 23.36
N SER A 13 -32.70 38.73 22.15
CA SER A 13 -31.74 38.18 21.20
C SER A 13 -30.32 38.34 21.73
N GLY A 14 -29.79 37.31 22.39
CA GLY A 14 -28.35 37.15 22.57
C GLY A 14 -27.72 36.80 21.23
N LEU A 15 -27.00 37.75 20.63
CA LEU A 15 -26.10 37.50 19.51
C LEU A 15 -24.97 36.59 20.01
N SER A 16 -25.17 35.28 19.90
CA SER A 16 -24.08 34.32 19.91
C SER A 16 -23.22 34.62 18.69
N THR A 17 -22.05 35.21 18.91
CA THR A 17 -20.98 35.25 17.91
C THR A 17 -20.63 33.81 17.56
N LEU A 18 -21.17 33.32 16.44
CA LEU A 18 -20.68 32.13 15.78
C LEU A 18 -19.21 32.40 15.44
N SER A 19 -18.31 31.78 16.21
CA SER A 19 -16.90 31.72 15.87
C SER A 19 -16.81 30.94 14.56
N THR A 20 -16.53 31.64 13.45
CA THR A 20 -16.26 31.02 12.17
C THR A 20 -14.97 30.22 12.31
N GLN A 21 -15.09 28.94 12.66
CA GLN A 21 -14.00 27.98 12.48
C GLN A 21 -13.67 28.00 10.98
N GLY A 22 -12.47 28.46 10.64
CA GLY A 22 -12.06 28.67 9.25
C GLY A 22 -12.13 27.35 8.49
N ALA A 23 -12.98 27.30 7.46
CA ALA A 23 -13.15 26.12 6.63
C ALA A 23 -11.79 25.65 6.08
N VAL A 24 -11.52 24.35 6.17
CA VAL A 24 -10.35 23.74 5.55
C VAL A 24 -10.62 23.61 4.06
N THR A 25 -9.77 24.21 3.24
CA THR A 25 -9.82 24.05 1.79
C THR A 25 -8.93 22.89 1.40
N THR A 26 -9.49 21.86 0.75
CA THR A 26 -8.79 20.62 0.41
C THR A 26 -9.03 20.18 -1.04
N VAL A 27 -8.07 19.47 -1.60
CA VAL A 27 -8.18 18.73 -2.87
C VAL A 27 -7.84 17.26 -2.64
N GLU A 28 -8.58 16.35 -3.27
CA GLU A 28 -8.33 14.91 -3.19
C GLU A 28 -7.30 14.49 -4.24
N VAL A 29 -6.04 14.34 -3.80
CA VAL A 29 -4.93 13.93 -4.66
C VAL A 29 -4.63 12.45 -4.41
N PRO A 30 -4.49 11.60 -5.45
CA PRO A 30 -4.05 10.23 -5.27
C PRO A 30 -2.65 10.18 -4.64
N TYR A 31 -2.45 9.32 -3.65
CA TYR A 31 -1.17 9.19 -2.96
C TYR A 31 -0.26 8.15 -3.60
N LEU A 32 1.01 8.52 -3.79
CA LEU A 32 2.10 7.62 -4.14
C LEU A 32 3.24 7.75 -3.13
N SER A 33 3.67 6.60 -2.62
CA SER A 33 4.92 6.51 -1.86
C SER A 33 6.12 6.65 -2.80
N GLN A 34 7.16 7.31 -2.33
CA GLN A 34 8.46 7.28 -3.01
C GLN A 34 9.22 5.98 -2.72
N THR A 35 10.14 5.63 -3.61
CA THR A 35 11.35 4.88 -3.26
C THR A 35 12.50 5.85 -2.97
N ASP A 36 13.61 5.37 -2.39
CA ASP A 36 14.76 6.21 -2.00
C ASP A 36 15.13 7.28 -3.07
N LEU A 37 15.21 8.54 -2.63
CA LEU A 37 15.61 9.73 -3.40
C LEU A 37 14.62 10.22 -4.48
N LEU A 38 13.40 9.67 -4.55
CA LEU A 38 12.42 10.00 -5.60
C LEU A 38 11.25 10.91 -5.16
N CYS A 39 11.40 11.72 -4.10
CA CYS A 39 10.32 12.57 -3.58
C CYS A 39 9.72 13.50 -4.66
N GLY A 40 10.57 14.12 -5.48
CA GLY A 40 10.13 15.00 -6.56
C GLY A 40 9.35 14.27 -7.66
N GLY A 41 9.82 13.08 -8.06
CA GLY A 41 9.12 12.23 -9.04
C GLY A 41 7.78 11.72 -8.50
N ALA A 42 7.73 11.35 -7.22
CA ALA A 42 6.50 10.94 -6.56
C ALA A 42 5.49 12.10 -6.46
N ALA A 43 5.96 13.31 -6.12
CA ALA A 43 5.14 14.50 -6.10
C ALA A 43 4.54 14.82 -7.48
N ALA A 44 5.36 14.79 -8.54
CA ALA A 44 4.88 15.02 -9.90
C ALA A 44 3.88 13.95 -10.35
N ALA A 45 4.16 12.66 -10.11
CA ALA A 45 3.25 11.57 -10.47
C ALA A 45 1.90 11.64 -9.74
N MET A 46 1.88 12.05 -8.46
CA MET A 46 0.62 12.29 -7.73
C MET A 46 -0.21 13.39 -8.40
N VAL A 47 0.42 14.48 -8.85
CA VAL A 47 -0.27 15.58 -9.54
C VAL A 47 -0.71 15.20 -10.96
N PHE A 48 0.07 14.40 -11.70
CA PHE A 48 -0.37 13.84 -12.99
C PHE A 48 -1.62 12.97 -12.83
N ARG A 49 -1.62 12.09 -11.82
CA ARG A 49 -2.78 11.25 -11.47
C ARG A 49 -4.00 12.08 -11.08
N TYR A 50 -3.82 13.15 -10.32
CA TYR A 50 -4.89 14.10 -10.00
C TYR A 50 -5.57 14.66 -11.25
N TRP A 51 -4.80 14.93 -12.31
CA TRP A 51 -5.31 15.46 -13.58
C TRP A 51 -5.82 14.38 -14.56
N GLY A 52 -5.84 13.11 -14.17
CA GLY A 52 -6.43 12.02 -14.97
C GLY A 52 -5.41 11.10 -15.66
N ASP A 53 -4.11 11.30 -15.47
CA ASP A 53 -3.10 10.29 -15.86
C ASP A 53 -3.04 9.20 -14.78
N PHE A 54 -4.08 8.36 -14.73
CA PHE A 54 -4.34 7.41 -13.64
C PHE A 54 -3.18 6.44 -13.36
N HIS A 55 -2.28 6.23 -14.32
CA HIS A 55 -1.17 5.29 -14.23
C HIS A 55 0.21 5.99 -14.21
N ALA A 56 0.27 7.31 -13.99
CA ALA A 56 1.53 8.05 -13.95
C ALA A 56 2.50 7.45 -12.91
N ASP A 57 3.73 7.14 -13.32
CA ASP A 57 4.69 6.38 -12.52
C ASP A 57 5.81 7.26 -11.96
N VAL A 58 6.15 7.05 -10.69
CA VAL A 58 7.35 7.60 -10.07
C VAL A 58 8.63 7.20 -10.84
N GLN A 59 8.66 5.98 -11.38
CA GLN A 59 9.83 5.45 -12.10
C GLN A 59 10.14 6.19 -13.40
N GLN A 60 9.18 6.93 -13.97
CA GLN A 60 9.44 7.80 -15.12
C GLN A 60 10.46 8.89 -14.80
N PHE A 61 10.70 9.20 -13.52
CA PHE A 61 11.65 10.22 -13.05
C PHE A 61 12.94 9.61 -12.48
N ALA A 62 13.08 8.28 -12.43
CA ALA A 62 14.23 7.60 -11.81
C ALA A 62 15.58 8.00 -12.41
N SER A 63 15.63 8.24 -13.72
CA SER A 63 16.87 8.65 -14.42
C SER A 63 17.35 10.06 -14.05
N LEU A 64 16.53 10.86 -13.37
CA LEU A 64 16.84 12.23 -12.99
C LEU A 64 17.48 12.34 -11.60
N VAL A 65 17.57 11.24 -10.86
CA VAL A 65 18.07 11.21 -9.49
C VAL A 65 19.58 11.47 -9.48
N ASP A 66 19.99 12.54 -8.79
CA ASP A 66 21.38 12.75 -8.41
C ASP A 66 21.58 12.25 -6.97
N VAL A 67 22.26 11.12 -6.84
CA VAL A 67 22.56 10.49 -5.55
C VAL A 67 23.43 11.37 -4.65
N ARG A 68 24.32 12.19 -5.23
CA ARG A 68 25.18 13.10 -4.48
C ARG A 68 24.42 14.32 -3.97
N ALA A 69 23.50 14.85 -4.78
CA ALA A 69 22.61 15.93 -4.39
C ALA A 69 21.46 15.47 -3.49
N GLY A 70 21.23 14.15 -3.41
CA GLY A 70 20.22 13.55 -2.54
C GLY A 70 18.80 13.58 -3.11
N GLY A 71 18.64 13.64 -4.44
CA GLY A 71 17.32 13.60 -5.09
C GLY A 71 17.31 14.27 -6.47
N ILE A 72 16.15 14.78 -6.86
CA ILE A 72 15.95 15.51 -8.13
C ILE A 72 15.97 17.02 -7.85
N ALA A 73 16.88 17.74 -8.50
CA ALA A 73 16.95 19.20 -8.41
C ALA A 73 15.67 19.86 -8.97
N SER A 74 15.27 21.01 -8.41
CA SER A 74 14.00 21.66 -8.74
C SER A 74 13.89 22.05 -10.21
N ASP A 75 14.94 22.62 -10.79
CA ASP A 75 14.96 22.97 -12.21
C ASP A 75 14.88 21.73 -13.11
N THR A 76 15.57 20.65 -12.72
CA THR A 76 15.50 19.37 -13.43
C THR A 76 14.09 18.78 -13.39
N LEU A 77 13.40 18.87 -12.25
CA LEU A 77 12.02 18.42 -12.11
C LEU A 77 11.07 19.23 -13.00
N VAL A 78 11.20 20.57 -12.99
CA VAL A 78 10.39 21.46 -13.84
C VAL A 78 10.59 21.13 -15.31
N GLN A 79 11.83 21.06 -15.79
CA GLN A 79 12.16 20.70 -17.18
C GLN A 79 11.65 19.30 -17.56
N ALA A 80 11.68 18.35 -16.63
CA ALA A 80 11.16 17.01 -16.85
C ALA A 80 9.63 17.01 -17.00
N VAL A 81 8.90 17.82 -16.23
CA VAL A 81 7.46 17.98 -16.37
C VAL A 81 7.12 18.63 -17.71
N GLU A 82 7.82 19.71 -18.08
CA GLU A 82 7.61 20.42 -19.35
C GLU A 82 7.91 19.55 -20.57
N SER A 83 8.99 18.76 -20.53
CA SER A 83 9.35 17.86 -21.64
C SER A 83 8.34 16.73 -21.87
N ARG A 84 7.48 16.45 -20.87
CA ARG A 84 6.33 15.52 -20.99
C ARG A 84 5.05 16.20 -21.49
N GLY A 85 5.13 17.48 -21.87
CA GLY A 85 4.02 18.25 -22.43
C GLY A 85 3.08 18.86 -21.38
N TRP A 86 3.43 18.83 -20.10
CA TRP A 86 2.68 19.48 -19.03
C TRP A 86 3.14 20.92 -18.84
N ARG A 87 2.26 21.78 -18.29
CA ARG A 87 2.65 23.13 -17.85
C ARG A 87 3.18 23.03 -16.42
N ALA A 88 4.33 23.65 -16.16
CA ALA A 88 4.98 23.68 -14.85
C ALA A 88 5.31 25.12 -14.45
N ASP A 89 4.50 25.72 -13.58
CA ASP A 89 4.73 27.08 -13.10
C ASP A 89 5.34 27.02 -11.69
N HIS A 90 6.62 27.37 -11.57
CA HIS A 90 7.27 27.52 -10.26
C HIS A 90 7.30 28.99 -9.82
N PHE A 91 7.20 29.23 -8.51
CA PHE A 91 7.10 30.57 -7.94
C PHE A 91 7.51 30.60 -6.45
N GLU A 92 7.71 31.81 -5.92
CA GLU A 92 7.82 32.04 -4.47
C GLU A 92 6.41 32.05 -3.84
N GLY A 93 6.12 31.05 -3.02
CA GLY A 93 4.80 30.83 -2.46
C GLY A 93 4.51 31.62 -1.18
N SER A 94 3.23 31.64 -0.80
CA SER A 94 2.75 32.14 0.48
C SER A 94 1.55 31.30 0.94
N LEU A 95 1.19 31.35 2.23
CA LEU A 95 -0.01 30.63 2.71
C LEU A 95 -1.29 31.09 2.01
N ALA A 96 -1.43 32.39 1.74
CA ALA A 96 -2.54 32.92 0.98
C ALA A 96 -2.54 32.38 -0.46
N GLY A 97 -1.36 32.28 -1.09
CA GLY A 97 -1.19 31.66 -2.41
C GLY A 97 -1.57 30.18 -2.41
N LEU A 98 -1.09 29.40 -1.43
CA LEU A 98 -1.47 27.99 -1.28
C LEU A 98 -2.98 27.84 -1.16
N HIS A 99 -3.63 28.65 -0.31
CA HIS A 99 -5.08 28.62 -0.18
C HIS A 99 -5.80 28.97 -1.49
N GLY A 100 -5.32 29.98 -2.23
CA GLY A 100 -5.86 30.37 -3.54
C GLY A 100 -5.78 29.26 -4.58
N HIS A 101 -4.63 28.57 -4.68
CA HIS A 101 -4.47 27.44 -5.60
C HIS A 101 -5.38 26.27 -5.23
N LEU A 102 -5.45 25.91 -3.94
CA LEU A 102 -6.32 24.82 -3.49
C LEU A 102 -7.80 25.14 -3.72
N ALA A 103 -8.22 26.39 -3.50
CA ALA A 103 -9.59 26.84 -3.81
C ALA A 103 -9.90 26.77 -5.31
N ALA A 104 -8.88 26.85 -6.16
CA ALA A 104 -8.98 26.65 -7.61
C ALA A 104 -8.85 25.18 -8.05
N GLY A 105 -8.78 24.23 -7.10
CA GLY A 105 -8.57 22.81 -7.43
C GLY A 105 -7.17 22.50 -7.93
N GLN A 106 -6.15 23.26 -7.50
CA GLN A 106 -4.77 23.09 -7.95
C GLN A 106 -3.89 22.62 -6.78
N PRO A 107 -3.46 21.34 -6.77
CA PRO A 107 -2.46 20.86 -5.84
C PRO A 107 -1.14 21.61 -6.04
N VAL A 108 -0.44 21.91 -4.94
CA VAL A 108 0.83 22.64 -4.99
C VAL A 108 1.95 21.74 -4.49
N ILE A 109 2.98 21.55 -5.30
CA ILE A 109 4.20 20.89 -4.87
C ILE A 109 5.07 21.95 -4.18
N VAL A 110 5.62 21.65 -3.01
CA VAL A 110 6.52 22.54 -2.27
C VAL A 110 7.82 21.81 -1.93
N LEU A 111 8.90 22.57 -1.78
CA LEU A 111 10.18 22.05 -1.33
C LEU A 111 10.44 22.52 0.10
N VAL A 112 10.65 21.62 1.05
CA VAL A 112 10.91 21.97 2.46
C VAL A 112 12.25 21.41 2.94
N ALA A 113 12.83 22.01 3.98
CA ALA A 113 13.96 21.39 4.68
C ALA A 113 13.52 20.09 5.38
N ASP A 114 14.36 19.06 5.28
CA ASP A 114 14.22 17.81 6.04
C ASP A 114 15.37 17.69 7.08
N ARG A 115 16.35 16.79 6.86
CA ARG A 115 17.50 16.59 7.76
C ARG A 115 18.78 17.19 7.21
N GLY A 116 19.47 17.97 8.04
CA GLY A 116 20.75 18.59 7.68
C GLY A 116 20.57 19.60 6.54
N THR A 117 21.31 19.43 5.44
CA THR A 117 21.24 20.29 4.24
C THR A 117 20.35 19.74 3.13
N ARG A 118 19.55 18.70 3.40
CA ARG A 118 18.68 18.07 2.40
C ARG A 118 17.31 18.73 2.35
N TYR A 119 16.75 18.74 1.15
CA TYR A 119 15.39 19.19 0.88
C TYR A 119 14.48 18.02 0.53
N HIS A 120 13.18 18.21 0.72
CA HIS A 120 12.16 17.20 0.50
C HIS A 120 10.93 17.81 -0.18
N TYR A 121 10.42 17.14 -1.21
CA TYR A 121 9.19 17.57 -1.89
C TYR A 121 7.96 17.04 -1.17
N LEU A 122 6.97 17.91 -0.99
CA LEU A 122 5.65 17.59 -0.45
C LEU A 122 4.59 18.05 -1.45
N VAL A 123 3.43 17.40 -1.46
CA VAL A 123 2.25 17.90 -2.18
C VAL A 123 1.28 18.47 -1.16
N VAL A 124 1.04 19.77 -1.20
CA VAL A 124 0.03 20.43 -0.38
C VAL A 124 -1.35 20.08 -0.93
N THR A 125 -2.18 19.46 -0.09
CA THR A 125 -3.53 19.04 -0.43
C THR A 125 -4.59 19.73 0.41
N GLY A 126 -4.20 20.49 1.44
CA GLY A 126 -5.13 21.28 2.21
C GLY A 126 -4.50 22.38 3.05
N VAL A 127 -5.27 23.44 3.32
CA VAL A 127 -4.89 24.51 4.25
C VAL A 127 -6.13 24.89 5.06
N GLY A 128 -5.98 24.97 6.39
CA GLY A 128 -7.06 25.37 7.29
C GLY A 128 -6.70 25.13 8.75
N GLU A 129 -7.44 25.77 9.66
CA GLU A 129 -7.29 25.56 11.11
C GLU A 129 -5.85 25.74 11.67
N GLY A 130 -5.06 26.64 11.06
CA GLY A 130 -3.66 26.85 11.44
C GLY A 130 -2.73 25.67 11.12
N ARG A 131 -3.14 24.83 10.16
CA ARG A 131 -2.41 23.66 9.68
C ARG A 131 -2.35 23.62 8.16
N VAL A 132 -1.30 22.99 7.66
CA VAL A 132 -1.13 22.63 6.24
C VAL A 132 -1.19 21.12 6.14
N ILE A 133 -2.10 20.61 5.31
CA ILE A 133 -2.28 19.19 5.04
C ILE A 133 -1.45 18.85 3.79
N VAL A 134 -0.58 17.87 3.92
CA VAL A 134 0.35 17.47 2.86
C VAL A 134 0.30 15.96 2.61
N HIS A 135 0.52 15.56 1.37
CA HIS A 135 1.03 14.24 1.05
C HIS A 135 2.56 14.29 1.12
N ASP A 136 3.11 13.49 2.02
CA ASP A 136 4.54 13.32 2.17
C ASP A 136 4.94 11.98 1.54
N PRO A 137 5.66 11.98 0.40
CA PRO A 137 6.00 10.74 -0.29
C PRO A 137 6.74 9.71 0.57
N SER A 138 7.40 10.14 1.66
CA SER A 138 8.09 9.23 2.60
C SER A 138 7.15 8.76 3.71
N TRP A 139 6.43 9.69 4.32
CA TRP A 139 5.70 9.42 5.57
C TRP A 139 4.24 9.01 5.39
N GLY A 140 3.60 9.36 4.28
CA GLY A 140 2.20 9.01 4.02
C GLY A 140 1.31 10.18 3.59
N PRO A 141 0.06 9.87 3.25
CA PRO A 141 -0.94 10.86 2.83
C PRO A 141 -1.46 11.71 4.00
N SER A 142 -2.07 12.83 3.64
CA SER A 142 -2.89 13.70 4.49
C SER A 142 -2.29 14.05 5.86
N ARG A 143 -0.98 14.28 5.93
CA ARG A 143 -0.29 14.69 7.16
C ARG A 143 -0.55 16.15 7.45
N ALA A 144 -1.00 16.44 8.66
CA ALA A 144 -1.20 17.81 9.12
C ALA A 144 0.07 18.34 9.80
N ILE A 145 0.66 19.39 9.23
CA ILE A 145 1.80 20.12 9.78
C ILE A 145 1.30 21.45 10.34
N GLY A 146 1.74 21.82 11.55
CA GLY A 146 1.39 23.13 12.11
C GLY A 146 1.96 24.26 11.25
N GLU A 147 1.17 25.30 10.99
CA GLU A 147 1.54 26.39 10.07
C GLU A 147 2.92 26.99 10.35
N ARG A 148 3.22 27.28 11.62
CA ARG A 148 4.53 27.83 12.04
C ARG A 148 5.69 26.89 11.74
N GLU A 149 5.47 25.58 11.85
CA GLU A 149 6.49 24.58 11.52
C GLU A 149 6.68 24.47 10.02
N PHE A 150 5.59 24.38 9.27
CA PHE A 150 5.61 24.36 7.82
C PHE A 150 6.35 25.57 7.26
N LEU A 151 6.00 26.79 7.68
CA LEU A 151 6.65 28.02 7.25
C LEU A 151 8.15 28.06 7.55
N ARG A 152 8.58 27.56 8.72
CA ARG A 152 10.02 27.50 9.05
C ARG A 152 10.76 26.57 8.10
N ASN A 153 10.22 25.39 7.82
CA ASN A 153 10.85 24.40 6.97
C ASN A 153 10.83 24.83 5.49
N TRP A 154 9.74 25.49 5.06
CA TRP A 154 9.58 25.99 3.70
C TRP A 154 10.44 27.23 3.40
N ARG A 155 10.72 28.06 4.41
CA ARG A 155 11.61 29.23 4.25
C ARG A 155 13.02 28.85 3.78
N ALA A 156 13.50 27.67 4.11
CA ALA A 156 14.84 27.20 3.71
C ALA A 156 15.01 27.12 2.18
N SER A 157 13.93 26.83 1.44
CA SER A 157 13.91 26.81 -0.02
C SER A 157 13.43 28.13 -0.62
N GLN A 158 13.43 29.23 0.16
CA GLN A 158 12.87 30.51 -0.27
C GLN A 158 11.40 30.39 -0.70
N PHE A 159 10.63 29.58 0.04
CA PHE A 159 9.21 29.32 -0.24
C PHE A 159 8.94 28.77 -1.64
N TRP A 160 9.87 28.00 -2.20
CA TRP A 160 9.70 27.41 -3.53
C TRP A 160 8.42 26.58 -3.62
N ALA A 161 7.61 26.87 -4.63
CA ALA A 161 6.36 26.20 -4.97
C ALA A 161 6.31 25.88 -6.47
N LEU A 162 5.56 24.84 -6.82
CA LEU A 162 5.31 24.43 -8.19
C LEU A 162 3.85 24.00 -8.34
N VAL A 163 3.18 24.53 -9.35
CA VAL A 163 1.87 24.07 -9.81
C VAL A 163 2.04 23.44 -11.19
N ILE A 164 1.50 22.22 -11.33
CA ILE A 164 1.50 21.47 -12.58
C ILE A 164 0.07 21.45 -13.11
N MET A 165 -0.10 21.80 -14.38
CA MET A 165 -1.41 21.83 -15.06
C MET A 165 -1.33 21.07 -16.39
N PRO A 166 -2.40 20.39 -16.82
CA PRO A 166 -2.43 19.76 -18.13
C PRO A 166 -2.49 20.84 -19.22
N THR A 167 -1.71 20.65 -20.29
CA THR A 167 -1.86 21.45 -21.51
C THR A 167 -3.03 20.90 -22.35
N PRO A 168 -3.56 21.66 -23.33
CA PRO A 168 -4.60 21.14 -24.22
C PRO A 168 -4.22 19.82 -24.89
N HIS A 169 -2.94 19.66 -25.28
CA HIS A 169 -2.43 18.41 -25.83
C HIS A 169 -2.58 17.24 -24.84
N VAL A 170 -2.12 17.42 -23.60
CA VAL A 170 -2.24 16.40 -22.55
C VAL A 170 -3.71 16.07 -22.28
N GLN A 171 -4.60 17.07 -22.20
CA GLN A 171 -6.03 16.84 -21.99
C GLN A 171 -6.65 15.97 -23.09
N HIS A 172 -6.26 16.17 -24.35
CA HIS A 172 -6.70 15.33 -25.46
C HIS A 172 -6.16 13.89 -25.35
N THR A 173 -4.93 13.70 -24.87
CA THR A 173 -4.34 12.35 -24.68
C THR A 173 -5.00 11.58 -23.53
N LEU A 174 -5.38 12.27 -22.45
CA LEU A 174 -6.01 11.67 -21.27
C LEU A 174 -7.50 11.34 -21.46
N ALA A 175 -8.14 11.87 -22.51
CA ALA A 175 -9.55 11.60 -22.78
C ALA A 175 -9.79 10.10 -23.03
N PRO A 176 -10.80 9.47 -22.40
CA PRO A 176 -11.10 8.06 -22.59
C PRO A 176 -11.32 7.75 -24.08
N GLN A 177 -10.53 6.84 -24.64
CA GLN A 177 -10.79 6.36 -25.99
C GLN A 177 -11.99 5.42 -25.98
N PRO A 178 -12.99 5.60 -26.86
CA PRO A 178 -14.10 4.66 -26.94
C PRO A 178 -13.58 3.27 -27.30
N TRP A 179 -13.99 2.27 -26.53
CA TRP A 179 -13.71 0.86 -26.78
C TRP A 179 -14.04 0.54 -28.25
N ARG A 180 -13.04 0.09 -29.01
CA ARG A 180 -13.26 -0.49 -30.34
C ARG A 180 -13.10 -2.00 -30.20
N PRO A 181 -14.15 -2.80 -30.41
CA PRO A 181 -14.01 -4.24 -30.41
C PRO A 181 -12.98 -4.61 -31.47
N ARG A 182 -11.94 -5.32 -31.05
CA ARG A 182 -10.91 -5.82 -31.94
C ARG A 182 -11.57 -6.90 -32.80
N SER A 183 -11.75 -6.65 -34.09
CA SER A 183 -12.24 -7.66 -35.03
C SER A 183 -11.30 -8.87 -34.99
N PRO A 184 -11.77 -10.10 -34.71
CA PRO A 184 -10.94 -11.28 -34.84
C PRO A 184 -10.53 -11.42 -36.32
N ALA A 185 -9.22 -11.50 -36.56
CA ALA A 185 -8.65 -11.72 -37.89
C ALA A 185 -8.16 -13.18 -38.03
N VAL A 186 -8.89 -14.14 -37.45
CA VAL A 186 -8.59 -15.57 -37.56
C VAL A 186 -9.69 -16.22 -38.40
N GLY A 187 -9.32 -17.04 -39.37
CA GLY A 187 -10.30 -17.80 -40.14
C GLY A 187 -11.05 -18.74 -39.22
N HIS A 188 -12.37 -18.58 -39.14
CA HIS A 188 -13.24 -19.42 -38.31
C HIS A 188 -13.19 -20.85 -38.87
N ASP A 189 -12.74 -21.81 -38.07
CA ASP A 189 -12.89 -23.21 -38.43
C ASP A 189 -14.35 -23.68 -38.17
N ARG A 190 -14.68 -24.93 -38.53
CA ARG A 190 -16.04 -25.46 -38.32
C ARG A 190 -16.47 -25.39 -36.85
N CYS A 191 -15.55 -25.60 -35.91
CA CYS A 191 -15.85 -25.60 -34.49
C CYS A 191 -16.10 -24.18 -33.96
N ASP A 192 -15.41 -23.18 -34.49
CA ASP A 192 -15.70 -21.77 -34.19
C ASP A 192 -17.11 -21.39 -34.63
N VAL A 193 -17.54 -21.79 -35.84
CA VAL A 193 -18.90 -21.51 -36.32
C VAL A 193 -19.97 -22.17 -35.46
N LEU A 194 -19.76 -23.42 -35.04
CA LEU A 194 -20.69 -24.12 -34.14
C LEU A 194 -20.76 -23.46 -32.76
N LEU A 195 -19.62 -22.98 -32.26
CA LEU A 195 -19.55 -22.27 -30.99
C LEU A 195 -20.26 -20.91 -31.05
N ASP A 196 -20.02 -20.12 -32.10
CA ASP A 196 -20.66 -18.82 -32.30
C ASP A 196 -22.19 -18.96 -32.31
N GLN A 197 -22.70 -19.97 -33.03
CA GLN A 197 -24.13 -20.26 -33.05
C GLN A 197 -24.64 -20.69 -31.65
N ALA A 198 -23.91 -21.54 -30.95
CA ALA A 198 -24.26 -21.96 -29.60
C ALA A 198 -24.35 -20.79 -28.60
N VAL A 199 -23.43 -19.82 -28.70
CA VAL A 199 -23.45 -18.61 -27.86
C VAL A 199 -24.69 -17.75 -28.15
N VAL A 200 -25.07 -17.59 -29.42
CA VAL A 200 -26.32 -16.89 -29.81
C VAL A 200 -27.54 -17.62 -29.25
N ASP A 201 -27.62 -18.94 -29.43
CA ASP A 201 -28.74 -19.74 -28.93
C ASP A 201 -28.91 -19.62 -27.41
N ILE A 202 -27.80 -19.60 -26.65
CA ILE A 202 -27.82 -19.41 -25.19
C ILE A 202 -28.27 -18.01 -24.80
N ALA A 203 -27.85 -16.99 -25.56
CA ALA A 203 -28.26 -15.61 -25.30
C ALA A 203 -29.78 -15.43 -25.51
N GLU A 204 -30.37 -16.15 -26.47
CA GLU A 204 -31.81 -16.10 -26.75
C GLU A 204 -32.65 -16.99 -25.81
N ARG A 205 -32.17 -18.19 -25.51
CA ARG A 205 -32.94 -19.23 -24.79
C ARG A 205 -32.66 -19.26 -23.29
N GLY A 206 -31.56 -18.64 -22.85
CA GLY A 206 -31.17 -18.52 -21.45
C GLY A 206 -30.15 -19.57 -20.98
N PHE A 207 -29.58 -19.34 -19.79
CA PHE A 207 -28.48 -20.14 -19.24
C PHE A 207 -28.85 -21.57 -18.83
N ASP A 208 -30.14 -21.87 -18.65
CA ASP A 208 -30.59 -23.20 -18.23
C ASP A 208 -30.33 -24.27 -19.30
N GLU A 209 -30.30 -23.88 -20.57
CA GLU A 209 -30.05 -24.79 -21.70
C GLU A 209 -28.58 -24.81 -22.14
N ALA A 210 -27.70 -24.03 -21.49
CA ALA A 210 -26.30 -23.93 -21.86
C ALA A 210 -25.54 -25.25 -21.80
N ASP A 211 -25.91 -26.15 -20.88
CA ASP A 211 -25.30 -27.48 -20.77
C ASP A 211 -25.60 -28.37 -21.97
N ASP A 212 -26.85 -28.35 -22.46
CA ASP A 212 -27.25 -29.15 -23.61
C ASP A 212 -26.66 -28.57 -24.90
N ILE A 213 -26.74 -27.25 -25.07
CA ILE A 213 -26.25 -26.55 -26.25
C ILE A 213 -24.72 -26.68 -26.36
N LEU A 214 -23.96 -26.29 -25.33
CA LEU A 214 -22.49 -26.42 -25.34
C LEU A 214 -22.04 -27.87 -25.23
N GLY A 215 -22.85 -28.74 -24.62
CA GLY A 215 -22.62 -30.18 -24.56
C GLY A 215 -22.58 -30.81 -25.95
N ALA A 216 -23.50 -30.44 -26.84
CA ALA A 216 -23.50 -30.88 -28.23
C ALA A 216 -22.23 -30.41 -28.96
N VAL A 217 -21.84 -29.14 -28.82
CA VAL A 217 -20.61 -28.62 -29.44
C VAL A 217 -19.37 -29.35 -28.91
N ARG A 218 -19.32 -29.72 -27.62
CA ARG A 218 -18.21 -30.49 -27.04
C ARG A 218 -18.09 -31.91 -27.61
N VAL A 219 -19.20 -32.53 -27.98
CA VAL A 219 -19.20 -33.85 -28.63
C VAL A 219 -18.65 -33.74 -30.05
N ASP A 220 -19.09 -32.73 -30.80
CA ASP A 220 -18.66 -32.51 -32.18
C ASP A 220 -17.24 -31.95 -32.30
N CYS A 221 -16.81 -31.18 -31.30
CA CYS A 221 -15.53 -30.48 -31.24
C CYS A 221 -14.77 -30.80 -29.94
N PRO A 222 -14.33 -32.06 -29.72
CA PRO A 222 -13.77 -32.50 -28.46
C PRO A 222 -12.42 -31.87 -28.13
N GLY A 223 -11.71 -31.31 -29.12
CA GLY A 223 -10.43 -30.63 -28.97
C GLY A 223 -10.52 -29.13 -28.66
N SER A 224 -11.69 -28.50 -28.87
CA SER A 224 -11.87 -27.07 -28.71
C SER A 224 -11.95 -26.67 -27.24
N SER A 225 -11.23 -25.62 -26.85
CA SER A 225 -11.32 -24.98 -25.52
C SER A 225 -12.60 -24.13 -25.38
N GLY A 226 -13.13 -23.63 -26.50
CA GLY A 226 -14.20 -22.63 -26.53
C GLY A 226 -15.48 -23.05 -25.80
N PRO A 227 -16.09 -24.22 -26.09
CA PRO A 227 -17.28 -24.66 -25.37
C PRO A 227 -17.10 -24.80 -23.85
N LEU A 228 -15.90 -25.20 -23.40
CA LEU A 228 -15.57 -25.29 -21.98
C LEU A 228 -15.45 -23.90 -21.35
N ARG A 229 -14.84 -22.96 -22.07
CA ARG A 229 -14.72 -21.56 -21.67
C ARG A 229 -16.09 -20.89 -21.56
N GLU A 230 -16.96 -21.03 -22.56
CA GLU A 230 -18.31 -20.44 -22.53
C GLU A 230 -19.15 -21.04 -21.41
N LEU A 231 -19.07 -22.36 -21.19
CA LEU A 231 -19.78 -22.99 -20.08
C LEU A 231 -19.25 -22.52 -18.73
N ALA A 232 -17.93 -22.33 -18.62
CA ALA A 232 -17.33 -21.69 -17.43
C ALA A 232 -17.90 -20.28 -17.22
N GLY A 233 -18.09 -19.50 -18.30
CA GLY A 233 -18.66 -18.15 -18.25
C GLY A 233 -20.10 -18.16 -17.75
N VAL A 234 -20.90 -19.14 -18.20
CA VAL A 234 -22.25 -19.39 -17.69
C VAL A 234 -22.23 -19.73 -16.20
N ARG A 235 -21.35 -20.64 -15.75
CA ARG A 235 -21.21 -20.97 -14.32
C ARG A 235 -20.81 -19.77 -13.49
N PHE A 236 -19.92 -18.94 -14.02
CA PHE A 236 -19.54 -17.69 -13.41
C PHE A 236 -20.78 -16.77 -13.27
N ALA A 237 -21.52 -16.52 -14.34
CA ALA A 237 -22.73 -15.68 -14.26
C ALA A 237 -23.80 -16.22 -13.29
N GLN A 238 -23.86 -17.54 -13.08
CA GLN A 238 -24.73 -18.21 -12.10
C GLN A 238 -24.22 -18.16 -10.64
N GLY A 239 -23.04 -17.56 -10.38
CA GLY A 239 -22.42 -17.53 -9.05
C GLY A 239 -21.74 -18.85 -8.63
N ARG A 240 -21.62 -19.82 -9.56
CA ARG A 240 -21.04 -21.14 -9.32
C ARG A 240 -19.53 -21.11 -9.58
N TRP A 241 -18.81 -20.35 -8.75
CA TRP A 241 -17.38 -20.05 -8.95
C TRP A 241 -16.48 -21.29 -8.99
N SER A 242 -16.76 -22.30 -8.18
CA SER A 242 -16.00 -23.56 -8.17
C SER A 242 -16.12 -24.31 -9.50
N ASP A 243 -17.33 -24.38 -10.05
CA ASP A 243 -17.61 -25.07 -11.31
C ASP A 243 -17.04 -24.28 -12.49
N ALA A 244 -17.15 -22.94 -12.44
CA ALA A 244 -16.51 -22.05 -13.40
C ALA A 244 -15.00 -22.25 -13.44
N ALA A 245 -14.33 -22.30 -12.27
CA ALA A 245 -12.90 -22.54 -12.19
C ALA A 245 -12.50 -23.95 -12.71
N ALA A 246 -13.31 -24.97 -12.45
CA ALA A 246 -13.06 -26.32 -12.96
C ALA A 246 -13.13 -26.38 -14.49
N LEU A 247 -14.18 -25.80 -15.08
CA LEU A 247 -14.37 -25.73 -16.53
C LEU A 247 -13.33 -24.85 -17.22
N ALA A 248 -13.02 -23.68 -16.66
CA ALA A 248 -11.98 -22.80 -17.18
C ALA A 248 -10.60 -23.46 -17.14
N ARG A 249 -10.27 -24.21 -16.07
CA ARG A 249 -9.04 -25.00 -16.01
C ARG A 249 -9.00 -26.10 -17.07
N ALA A 250 -10.14 -26.75 -17.36
CA ALA A 250 -10.24 -27.72 -18.44
C ALA A 250 -10.06 -27.06 -19.81
N ALA A 251 -10.58 -25.84 -20.03
CA ALA A 251 -10.37 -25.07 -21.25
C ALA A 251 -8.89 -24.70 -21.44
N VAL A 252 -8.23 -24.16 -20.39
CA VAL A 252 -6.80 -23.82 -20.40
C VAL A 252 -5.92 -25.06 -20.64
N ALA A 253 -6.35 -26.24 -20.16
CA ALA A 253 -5.63 -27.48 -20.45
C ALA A 253 -5.70 -27.91 -21.93
N ARG A 254 -6.69 -27.42 -22.69
CA ARG A 254 -6.80 -27.65 -24.15
C ARG A 254 -6.06 -26.59 -24.94
N ASP A 255 -6.16 -25.34 -24.51
CA ASP A 255 -5.47 -24.20 -25.09
C ASP A 255 -4.86 -23.34 -23.98
N PRO A 256 -3.55 -23.52 -23.68
CA PRO A 256 -2.86 -22.74 -22.66
C PRO A 256 -2.76 -21.24 -22.96
N GLU A 257 -2.98 -20.83 -24.21
CA GLU A 257 -2.91 -19.44 -24.66
C GLU A 257 -4.30 -18.76 -24.74
N ASP A 258 -5.38 -19.48 -24.39
CA ASP A 258 -6.74 -18.93 -24.35
C ASP A 258 -6.86 -17.88 -23.24
N SER A 259 -6.63 -16.62 -23.65
CA SER A 259 -6.61 -15.48 -22.75
C SER A 259 -7.94 -15.24 -22.03
N TYR A 260 -9.07 -15.59 -22.66
CA TYR A 260 -10.38 -15.45 -22.04
C TYR A 260 -10.60 -16.54 -20.97
N ALA A 261 -10.21 -17.79 -21.26
CA ALA A 261 -10.27 -18.88 -20.29
C ALA A 261 -9.34 -18.63 -19.09
N LEU A 262 -8.12 -18.12 -19.32
CA LEU A 262 -7.19 -17.71 -18.26
C LEU A 262 -7.75 -16.56 -17.41
N ASN A 263 -8.35 -15.54 -18.05
CA ASN A 263 -8.99 -14.44 -17.34
C ASN A 263 -10.15 -14.91 -16.46
N LEU A 264 -10.99 -15.80 -17.00
CA LEU A 264 -12.13 -16.36 -16.29
C LEU A 264 -11.71 -17.29 -15.17
N LEU A 265 -10.68 -18.12 -15.36
CA LEU A 265 -10.09 -18.96 -14.32
C LEU A 265 -9.59 -18.09 -13.17
N GLY A 266 -8.81 -17.05 -13.48
CA GLY A 266 -8.29 -16.13 -12.47
C GLY A 266 -9.40 -15.43 -11.69
N THR A 267 -10.42 -14.93 -12.38
CA THR A 267 -11.58 -14.27 -11.75
C THR A 267 -12.36 -15.25 -10.87
N SER A 268 -12.59 -16.47 -11.34
CA SER A 268 -13.30 -17.51 -10.57
C SER A 268 -12.54 -17.91 -9.31
N LEU A 269 -11.20 -18.01 -9.37
CA LEU A 269 -10.35 -18.30 -8.21
C LEU A 269 -10.33 -17.13 -7.21
N PHE A 270 -10.30 -15.89 -7.71
CA PHE A 270 -10.35 -14.70 -6.86
C PHE A 270 -11.65 -14.62 -6.06
N MET A 271 -12.79 -14.92 -6.70
CA MET A 271 -14.10 -14.98 -6.02
C MET A 271 -14.17 -16.08 -4.94
N GLN A 272 -13.23 -17.03 -4.95
CA GLN A 272 -13.09 -18.09 -3.95
C GLN A 272 -12.02 -17.78 -2.88
N ASP A 273 -11.52 -16.55 -2.82
CA ASP A 273 -10.41 -16.12 -1.93
C ASP A 273 -9.06 -16.83 -2.23
N ASP A 274 -8.93 -17.52 -3.37
CA ASP A 274 -7.66 -18.07 -3.86
C ASP A 274 -6.90 -17.02 -4.67
N VAL A 275 -6.41 -15.98 -3.99
CA VAL A 275 -5.70 -14.86 -4.60
C VAL A 275 -4.42 -15.32 -5.33
N VAL A 276 -3.69 -16.29 -4.77
CA VAL A 276 -2.44 -16.78 -5.38
C VAL A 276 -2.75 -17.58 -6.65
N GLY A 277 -3.77 -18.44 -6.63
CA GLY A 277 -4.25 -19.15 -7.82
C GLY A 277 -4.76 -18.18 -8.89
N ALA A 278 -5.48 -17.13 -8.48
CA ALA A 278 -5.97 -16.10 -9.37
C ALA A 278 -4.82 -15.38 -10.10
N LEU A 279 -3.81 -14.91 -9.36
CA LEU A 279 -2.64 -14.26 -9.94
C LEU A 279 -1.90 -15.22 -10.90
N ARG A 280 -1.73 -16.50 -10.54
CA ARG A 280 -1.09 -17.48 -11.44
C ARG A 280 -1.84 -17.66 -12.76
N ALA A 281 -3.17 -17.60 -12.74
CA ALA A 281 -3.99 -17.69 -13.95
C ALA A 281 -3.96 -16.39 -14.79
N TRP A 282 -3.88 -15.22 -14.16
CA TRP A 282 -3.82 -13.93 -14.85
C TRP A 282 -2.42 -13.54 -15.35
N ASN A 283 -1.35 -14.00 -14.70
CA ASN A 283 0.01 -13.58 -15.05
C ASN A 283 0.43 -13.92 -16.50
N PRO A 284 0.05 -15.08 -17.11
CA PRO A 284 0.36 -15.37 -18.50
C PRO A 284 -0.25 -14.36 -19.49
N ILE A 285 -1.40 -13.77 -19.18
CA ILE A 285 -2.04 -12.72 -19.99
C ILE A 285 -1.57 -11.31 -19.60
N GLY A 286 -0.48 -11.19 -18.84
CA GLY A 286 0.11 -9.91 -18.45
C GLY A 286 -0.70 -9.13 -17.40
N LYS A 287 -1.52 -9.80 -16.60
CA LYS A 287 -2.38 -9.17 -15.57
C LYS A 287 -2.18 -9.75 -14.15
N PRO A 288 -2.55 -8.99 -13.10
CA PRO A 288 -2.79 -7.55 -13.14
C PRO A 288 -1.47 -6.76 -13.08
N GLN A 289 -1.46 -5.54 -13.63
CA GLN A 289 -0.39 -4.57 -13.37
C GLN A 289 -0.68 -3.82 -12.06
N LEU A 290 0.33 -3.66 -11.21
CA LEU A 290 0.19 -2.97 -9.94
C LEU A 290 0.01 -1.47 -10.15
N ASP A 291 -1.14 -0.91 -9.83
CA ASP A 291 -1.39 0.53 -9.97
C ASP A 291 -0.90 1.32 -8.75
N LEU A 292 -1.44 0.99 -7.58
CA LEU A 292 -1.25 1.71 -6.32
C LEU A 292 -1.07 0.77 -5.13
N VAL A 293 -0.34 1.22 -4.11
CA VAL A 293 -0.24 0.56 -2.81
C VAL A 293 -0.84 1.47 -1.74
N ARG A 294 -1.91 1.02 -1.10
CA ARG A 294 -2.65 1.74 -0.06
C ARG A 294 -2.29 1.16 1.30
N ILE A 295 -1.60 1.94 2.13
CA ILE A 295 -1.14 1.50 3.46
C ILE A 295 -2.01 2.14 4.54
N GLN A 296 -2.37 1.35 5.56
CA GLN A 296 -3.14 1.78 6.71
C GLN A 296 -2.55 1.22 8.01
N GLY A 297 -2.78 1.94 9.11
CA GLY A 297 -2.47 1.49 10.47
C GLY A 297 -1.03 1.73 10.95
N VAL A 298 -0.17 2.32 10.12
CA VAL A 298 1.18 2.77 10.53
C VAL A 298 1.14 4.20 11.06
N HIS A 299 1.89 4.44 12.13
CA HIS A 299 2.01 5.74 12.79
C HIS A 299 3.46 6.14 13.01
N HIS A 300 4.31 5.18 13.40
CA HIS A 300 5.71 5.39 13.66
C HIS A 300 6.59 5.02 12.46
N THR A 301 6.15 4.03 11.68
CA THR A 301 6.85 3.58 10.48
C THR A 301 6.46 4.42 9.26
N ARG A 302 7.46 4.81 8.47
CA ARG A 302 7.27 5.52 7.19
C ARG A 302 6.62 4.62 6.16
N PHE A 303 5.70 5.18 5.36
CA PHE A 303 5.11 4.46 4.23
C PHE A 303 6.19 3.94 3.26
N GLN A 304 7.25 4.72 3.05
CA GLN A 304 8.41 4.31 2.25
C GLN A 304 9.03 3.00 2.74
N ALA A 305 9.24 2.84 4.05
CA ALA A 305 9.85 1.64 4.62
C ALA A 305 8.97 0.39 4.37
N ILE A 306 7.65 0.56 4.42
CA ILE A 306 6.69 -0.50 4.07
C ILE A 306 6.77 -0.84 2.58
N THR A 307 6.76 0.16 1.70
CA THR A 307 6.84 -0.10 0.25
C THR A 307 8.16 -0.72 -0.18
N GLU A 308 9.26 -0.36 0.46
CA GLU A 308 10.56 -1.00 0.25
C GLU A 308 10.58 -2.45 0.74
N ALA A 309 9.90 -2.75 1.86
CA ALA A 309 9.77 -4.12 2.36
C ALA A 309 8.91 -5.01 1.43
N LEU A 310 7.89 -4.44 0.77
CA LEU A 310 7.09 -5.16 -0.23
C LEU A 310 7.93 -5.51 -1.47
N ASP A 311 8.84 -4.62 -1.87
CA ASP A 311 9.70 -4.79 -3.07
C ASP A 311 8.87 -5.04 -4.34
N LEU A 312 7.80 -4.25 -4.48
CA LEU A 312 6.90 -4.25 -5.62
C LEU A 312 7.00 -2.91 -6.35
N ARG A 313 7.00 -2.96 -7.68
CA ARG A 313 7.11 -1.77 -8.53
C ARG A 313 5.73 -1.36 -9.05
N PRO A 314 5.36 -0.07 -8.98
CA PRO A 314 4.20 0.45 -9.71
C PRO A 314 4.32 0.13 -11.21
N ASN A 315 3.16 -0.04 -11.85
CA ASN A 315 2.94 -0.41 -13.26
C ASN A 315 3.66 -1.68 -13.73
N ALA A 316 4.27 -2.45 -12.82
CA ALA A 316 4.82 -3.75 -13.14
C ALA A 316 3.76 -4.84 -12.96
N LEU A 317 3.94 -5.95 -13.68
CA LEU A 317 3.12 -7.15 -13.50
C LEU A 317 3.22 -7.65 -12.05
N LEU A 318 2.08 -7.72 -11.36
CA LEU A 318 1.98 -8.31 -10.02
C LEU A 318 1.98 -9.83 -10.15
N THR A 319 3.15 -10.44 -10.01
CA THR A 319 3.26 -11.90 -10.09
C THR A 319 2.81 -12.56 -8.79
N ALA A 320 2.27 -13.78 -8.90
CA ALA A 320 1.89 -14.58 -7.73
C ALA A 320 3.07 -14.78 -6.75
N ASP A 321 4.27 -15.04 -7.26
CA ASP A 321 5.46 -15.25 -6.43
C ASP A 321 5.93 -13.94 -5.76
N ALA A 322 5.87 -12.81 -6.46
CA ALA A 322 6.18 -11.52 -5.88
C ALA A 322 5.15 -11.14 -4.79
N PHE A 323 3.86 -11.42 -5.02
CA PHE A 323 2.81 -11.21 -4.03
C PHE A 323 3.03 -12.05 -2.76
N VAL A 324 3.32 -13.35 -2.90
CA VAL A 324 3.60 -14.21 -1.73
C VAL A 324 4.85 -13.75 -0.99
N ARG A 325 5.93 -13.40 -1.72
CA ARG A 325 7.15 -12.87 -1.10
C ARG A 325 6.89 -11.57 -0.35
N ALA A 326 6.15 -10.64 -0.94
CA ALA A 326 5.78 -9.37 -0.30
C ALA A 326 4.96 -9.60 0.97
N MET A 327 3.98 -10.52 0.93
CA MET A 327 3.19 -10.91 2.11
C MET A 327 4.08 -11.50 3.21
N ARG A 328 5.05 -12.35 2.87
CA ARG A 328 5.99 -12.95 3.84
C ARG A 328 6.89 -11.89 4.48
N ARG A 329 7.51 -11.02 3.68
CA ARG A 329 8.36 -9.92 4.16
C ARG A 329 7.60 -8.96 5.07
N LEU A 330 6.36 -8.62 4.70
CA LEU A 330 5.49 -7.78 5.51
C LEU A 330 5.18 -8.40 6.88
N GLY A 331 5.00 -9.72 6.93
CA GLY A 331 4.82 -10.47 8.18
C GLY A 331 6.05 -10.55 9.09
N GLU A 332 7.25 -10.23 8.58
CA GLU A 332 8.50 -10.23 9.34
C GLU A 332 8.94 -8.84 9.82
N LEU A 333 8.15 -7.80 9.56
CA LEU A 333 8.45 -6.45 10.03
C LEU A 333 8.60 -6.44 11.57
N PRO A 334 9.73 -5.95 12.13
CA PRO A 334 9.98 -6.00 13.57
C PRO A 334 8.95 -5.24 14.40
N ASP A 335 8.50 -4.08 13.91
CA ASP A 335 7.49 -3.23 14.56
C ASP A 335 6.05 -3.71 14.28
N GLY A 336 5.85 -4.68 13.39
CA GLY A 336 4.54 -5.27 13.13
C GLY A 336 4.12 -6.27 14.22
N SER A 337 2.93 -6.12 14.77
CA SER A 337 2.26 -7.20 15.52
C SER A 337 1.44 -8.09 14.61
N ALA A 338 0.83 -7.51 13.57
CA ALA A 338 0.11 -8.22 12.53
C ALA A 338 0.15 -7.42 11.23
N ALA A 339 0.14 -8.12 10.11
CA ALA A 339 0.12 -7.51 8.79
C ALA A 339 -0.80 -8.30 7.85
N ARG A 340 -1.55 -7.59 7.01
CA ARG A 340 -2.38 -8.16 5.95
C ARG A 340 -2.08 -7.46 4.64
N LEU A 341 -1.93 -8.24 3.58
CA LEU A 341 -1.81 -7.78 2.20
C LEU A 341 -2.98 -8.34 1.41
N ALA A 342 -3.72 -7.49 0.70
CA ALA A 342 -4.85 -7.88 -0.14
C ALA A 342 -4.77 -7.25 -1.52
N VAL A 343 -5.21 -7.98 -2.55
CA VAL A 343 -5.33 -7.46 -3.92
C VAL A 343 -6.72 -6.89 -4.11
N ARG A 344 -6.81 -5.67 -4.63
CA ARG A 344 -8.05 -5.04 -5.10
C ARG A 344 -7.97 -4.90 -6.63
N PRO A 345 -8.64 -5.77 -7.40
CA PRO A 345 -8.72 -5.63 -8.85
C PRO A 345 -9.33 -4.29 -9.25
N GLU A 346 -8.79 -3.70 -10.32
CA GLU A 346 -9.26 -2.45 -10.92
C GLU A 346 -9.58 -2.67 -12.41
N ALA A 347 -10.03 -1.62 -13.09
CA ALA A 347 -10.32 -1.68 -14.51
C ALA A 347 -9.05 -1.92 -15.35
N ASP A 348 -9.23 -2.28 -16.62
CA ASP A 348 -8.17 -2.33 -17.64
C ASP A 348 -6.98 -3.27 -17.33
N GLY A 349 -7.17 -4.22 -16.40
CA GLY A 349 -6.13 -5.17 -16.03
C GLY A 349 -5.15 -4.63 -14.99
N PHE A 350 -5.50 -3.57 -14.28
CA PHE A 350 -4.76 -3.06 -13.14
C PHE A 350 -5.28 -3.64 -11.82
N ALA A 351 -4.49 -3.51 -10.76
CA ALA A 351 -4.92 -3.79 -9.40
C ALA A 351 -4.18 -2.89 -8.41
N ALA A 352 -4.88 -2.47 -7.36
CA ALA A 352 -4.26 -1.88 -6.19
C ALA A 352 -3.95 -2.95 -5.12
N LEU A 353 -3.01 -2.65 -4.24
CA LEU A 353 -2.73 -3.45 -3.05
C LEU A 353 -3.17 -2.70 -1.79
N ASP A 354 -3.95 -3.37 -0.95
CA ASP A 354 -4.24 -2.89 0.40
C ASP A 354 -3.31 -3.55 1.41
N VAL A 355 -2.62 -2.71 2.16
CA VAL A 355 -1.67 -3.09 3.19
C VAL A 355 -2.20 -2.58 4.52
N VAL A 356 -2.51 -3.48 5.43
CA VAL A 356 -2.95 -3.14 6.78
C VAL A 356 -1.93 -3.66 7.76
N ILE A 357 -1.35 -2.75 8.56
CA ILE A 357 -0.34 -3.08 9.56
C ILE A 357 -0.86 -2.64 10.92
N ALA A 358 -0.78 -3.53 11.89
CA ALA A 358 -0.90 -3.18 13.30
C ALA A 358 0.51 -3.06 13.88
N GLU A 359 0.90 -1.85 14.28
CA GLU A 359 2.17 -1.62 14.99
C GLU A 359 2.10 -2.16 16.42
N ARG A 360 3.22 -2.68 16.93
CA ARG A 360 3.30 -3.23 18.28
C ARG A 360 3.03 -2.15 19.31
N ALA A 361 2.19 -2.47 20.30
CA ALA A 361 1.96 -1.58 21.43
C ALA A 361 3.25 -1.43 22.25
N VAL A 362 3.72 -0.18 22.34
CA VAL A 362 4.97 0.21 23.03
C VAL A 362 4.92 -0.09 24.53
N VAL A 363 3.75 0.11 25.14
CA VAL A 363 3.48 -0.05 26.59
C VAL A 363 1.98 -0.36 26.78
N PRO A 364 1.59 -1.16 27.80
CA PRO A 364 0.20 -1.24 28.24
C PRO A 364 -0.46 0.14 28.34
N ARG A 365 -1.60 0.31 27.66
CA ARG A 365 -2.33 1.58 27.59
C ARG A 365 -3.44 1.67 28.63
N THR A 366 -3.93 0.53 29.10
CA THR A 366 -5.07 0.46 30.04
C THR A 366 -4.65 -0.12 31.39
N TRP A 367 -5.35 0.28 32.46
CA TRP A 367 -5.08 -0.25 33.81
C TRP A 367 -5.20 -1.78 33.91
N PRO A 368 -6.19 -2.44 33.27
CA PRO A 368 -6.23 -3.90 33.19
C PRO A 368 -4.98 -4.51 32.54
N GLU A 369 -4.47 -3.94 31.44
CA GLU A 369 -3.23 -4.43 30.81
C GLU A 369 -2.01 -4.29 31.73
N TRP A 370 -1.92 -3.20 32.49
CA TRP A 370 -0.89 -3.03 33.51
C TRP A 370 -1.00 -4.08 34.61
N THR A 371 -2.21 -4.40 35.07
CA THR A 371 -2.40 -5.44 36.10
C THR A 371 -2.03 -6.83 35.58
N ALA A 372 -2.38 -7.15 34.33
CA ALA A 372 -1.98 -8.39 33.69
C ALA A 372 -0.46 -8.47 33.51
N ALA A 373 0.18 -7.39 33.04
CA ALA A 373 1.63 -7.31 32.91
C ALA A 373 2.35 -7.50 34.25
N ALA A 374 1.83 -6.89 35.33
CA ALA A 374 2.37 -7.06 36.67
C ALA A 374 2.20 -8.50 37.20
N ALA A 375 1.04 -9.13 36.94
CA ALA A 375 0.80 -10.52 37.32
C ALA A 375 1.76 -11.47 36.59
N HIS A 376 1.90 -11.33 35.26
CA HIS A 376 2.86 -12.09 34.46
C HIS A 376 4.30 -11.86 34.93
N ALA A 377 4.69 -10.61 35.18
CA ALA A 377 6.01 -10.30 35.72
C ALA A 377 6.26 -10.98 37.07
N GLY A 378 5.27 -11.02 37.98
CA GLY A 378 5.38 -11.70 39.26
C GLY A 378 5.51 -13.23 39.16
N ILE A 379 4.76 -13.84 38.23
CA ILE A 379 4.75 -15.30 38.01
C ILE A 379 6.01 -15.75 37.26
N ASP A 380 6.28 -15.13 36.10
CA ASP A 380 7.36 -15.50 35.19
C ASP A 380 8.71 -14.90 35.60
N ARG A 381 8.72 -14.02 36.60
CA ARG A 381 9.88 -13.25 37.09
C ARG A 381 10.68 -12.63 35.96
N THR A 382 9.97 -12.13 34.96
CA THR A 382 10.53 -11.55 33.74
C THR A 382 9.74 -10.32 33.34
N VAL A 383 10.45 -9.26 32.97
CA VAL A 383 9.90 -8.07 32.32
C VAL A 383 10.56 -7.97 30.95
N ALA A 384 9.75 -7.73 29.93
CA ALA A 384 10.23 -7.43 28.59
C ALA A 384 9.54 -6.16 28.08
N VAL A 385 10.31 -5.31 27.42
CA VAL A 385 9.83 -4.07 26.80
C VAL A 385 10.32 -4.05 25.36
N SER A 386 9.45 -3.62 24.44
CA SER A 386 9.79 -3.39 23.04
C SER A 386 9.33 -1.99 22.65
N LEU A 387 10.27 -1.17 22.19
CA LEU A 387 10.05 0.22 21.80
C LEU A 387 10.35 0.37 20.30
N PRO A 388 9.53 1.08 19.51
CA PRO A 388 9.88 1.45 18.16
C PRO A 388 11.09 2.40 18.19
N GLY A 389 11.91 2.39 17.15
CA GLY A 389 12.96 3.38 17.01
C GLY A 389 12.45 4.74 16.51
N SER A 390 13.40 5.65 16.28
CA SER A 390 13.14 7.06 15.97
C SER A 390 13.39 7.44 14.52
N THR A 391 13.89 6.52 13.70
CA THR A 391 14.24 6.78 12.29
C THR A 391 13.02 6.65 11.38
N GLY A 392 12.03 5.86 11.79
CA GLY A 392 10.81 5.57 11.05
C GLY A 392 10.98 4.45 10.02
N GLN A 393 12.02 3.62 10.15
CA GLN A 393 12.31 2.49 9.27
C GLN A 393 11.64 1.19 9.73
N GLY A 394 10.77 1.24 10.74
CA GLY A 394 10.14 0.04 11.33
C GLY A 394 11.09 -0.73 12.24
N GLU A 395 12.10 -0.07 12.78
CA GLU A 395 13.06 -0.64 13.72
C GLU A 395 12.49 -0.78 15.13
N THR A 396 12.98 -1.76 15.87
CA THR A 396 12.58 -2.01 17.26
C THR A 396 13.79 -2.21 18.17
N TRP A 397 13.72 -1.58 19.34
CA TRP A 397 14.57 -1.82 20.49
C TRP A 397 13.83 -2.74 21.45
N SER A 398 14.46 -3.83 21.89
CA SER A 398 13.88 -4.76 22.85
C SER A 398 14.84 -4.98 24.00
N ALA A 399 14.31 -5.00 25.21
CA ALA A 399 15.06 -5.31 26.41
C ALA A 399 14.25 -6.28 27.27
N SER A 400 14.90 -7.27 27.85
CA SER A 400 14.28 -8.16 28.82
C SER A 400 15.18 -8.39 30.02
N TRP A 401 14.57 -8.47 31.19
CA TRP A 401 15.22 -8.78 32.44
C TRP A 401 14.45 -9.85 33.17
N ARG A 402 15.15 -10.93 33.51
CA ARG A 402 14.62 -12.09 34.21
C ARG A 402 15.37 -12.26 35.53
N TRP A 403 14.63 -12.34 36.63
CA TRP A 403 15.17 -12.36 38.00
C TRP A 403 14.83 -13.64 38.78
N TRP A 404 14.87 -14.79 38.10
CA TRP A 404 14.82 -16.09 38.78
C TRP A 404 16.03 -16.30 39.68
N SER A 405 15.78 -16.81 40.88
CA SER A 405 16.84 -17.33 41.75
C SER A 405 17.67 -18.35 40.97
N HIS A 406 19.00 -18.21 40.97
CA HIS A 406 19.96 -19.11 40.30
C HIS A 406 19.99 -19.09 38.77
N ARG A 407 19.08 -18.36 38.13
CA ARG A 407 19.06 -18.18 36.67
C ARG A 407 18.72 -16.76 36.25
N PRO A 408 19.39 -15.68 36.69
CA PRO A 408 19.11 -14.35 36.16
C PRO A 408 19.53 -14.24 34.70
N SER A 409 18.85 -13.41 33.92
CA SER A 409 19.33 -13.00 32.60
C SER A 409 18.90 -11.59 32.24
N VAL A 410 19.75 -10.90 31.49
CA VAL A 410 19.45 -9.61 30.85
C VAL A 410 19.71 -9.78 29.37
N ALA A 411 18.74 -9.42 28.54
CA ALA A 411 18.91 -9.41 27.10
C ALA A 411 18.52 -8.05 26.52
N PHE A 412 19.23 -7.67 25.48
CA PHE A 412 18.99 -6.47 24.70
C PHE A 412 19.07 -6.84 23.22
N ALA A 413 18.18 -6.31 22.39
CA ALA A 413 18.30 -6.47 20.95
C ALA A 413 17.73 -5.29 20.18
N TYR A 414 18.35 -5.03 19.03
CA TYR A 414 17.93 -4.06 18.04
C TYR A 414 17.63 -4.78 16.73
N ALA A 415 16.45 -4.56 16.16
CA ALA A 415 16.05 -5.14 14.88
C ALA A 415 15.59 -4.06 13.89
N VAL A 416 15.98 -4.17 12.62
CA VAL A 416 15.60 -3.24 11.56
C VAL A 416 15.30 -4.00 10.25
N PRO A 417 14.24 -3.66 9.49
CA PRO A 417 13.88 -4.36 8.25
C PRO A 417 14.88 -4.23 7.10
N ARG A 418 15.78 -3.24 7.18
CA ARG A 418 16.74 -2.91 6.13
C ARG A 418 17.90 -2.13 6.75
N ALA A 419 19.13 -2.58 6.55
CA ALA A 419 20.32 -1.91 7.08
C ALA A 419 21.24 -1.49 5.93
N GLY A 420 21.52 -0.19 5.78
CA GLY A 420 22.46 0.31 4.77
C GLY A 420 22.10 -0.03 3.32
N GLY A 421 20.80 -0.18 3.00
CA GLY A 421 20.33 -0.57 1.67
C GLY A 421 20.31 -2.09 1.41
N LEU A 422 20.71 -2.91 2.38
CA LEU A 422 20.63 -4.37 2.29
C LEU A 422 19.27 -4.86 2.78
N PHE A 423 18.62 -5.71 1.97
CA PHE A 423 17.35 -6.35 2.29
C PHE A 423 17.48 -7.36 3.44
N GLY A 424 16.34 -7.70 4.02
CA GLY A 424 16.22 -8.62 5.15
C GLY A 424 16.22 -7.91 6.50
N VAL A 425 15.63 -8.58 7.49
CA VAL A 425 15.61 -8.13 8.87
C VAL A 425 16.98 -8.37 9.50
N TRP A 426 17.65 -7.29 9.85
CA TRP A 426 18.91 -7.31 10.59
C TRP A 426 18.61 -7.22 12.08
N ARG A 427 19.14 -8.16 12.85
CA ARG A 427 18.97 -8.19 14.32
C ARG A 427 20.33 -8.32 14.99
N VAL A 428 20.66 -7.35 15.84
CA VAL A 428 21.81 -7.41 16.75
C VAL A 428 21.28 -7.67 18.14
N GLU A 429 21.79 -8.69 18.82
CA GLU A 429 21.38 -9.02 20.17
C GLU A 429 22.56 -9.31 21.09
N GLY A 430 22.39 -8.96 22.35
CA GLY A 430 23.30 -9.27 23.45
C GLY A 430 22.51 -9.84 24.60
N ARG A 431 22.98 -10.95 25.16
CA ARG A 431 22.37 -11.61 26.32
C ARG A 431 23.44 -11.97 27.32
N TRP A 432 23.18 -11.63 28.58
CA TRP A 432 23.93 -12.11 29.72
C TRP A 432 23.03 -13.01 30.56
N GLU A 433 23.56 -14.13 31.03
CA GLU A 433 22.86 -15.01 31.97
C GLU A 433 23.82 -15.69 32.94
N GLU A 434 23.31 -16.03 34.11
CA GLU A 434 24.01 -16.86 35.09
C GLU A 434 23.25 -18.17 35.23
N GLU A 435 23.97 -19.29 35.22
CA GLU A 435 23.43 -20.62 35.45
C GLU A 435 24.09 -21.23 36.68
N THR A 436 23.30 -21.97 37.44
CA THR A 436 23.77 -22.62 38.66
C THR A 436 23.68 -24.13 38.50
N TYR A 437 24.78 -24.81 38.76
CA TYR A 437 24.95 -26.26 38.65
C TYR A 437 25.21 -26.86 40.03
N ALA A 438 24.87 -28.14 40.20
CA ALA A 438 25.29 -28.92 41.36
C ALA A 438 26.83 -29.02 41.32
N GLY A 439 27.49 -28.66 42.43
CA GLY A 439 28.95 -28.71 42.50
C GLY A 439 29.47 -30.09 42.91
N ASP A 440 30.68 -30.42 42.46
CA ASP A 440 31.30 -31.75 42.64
C ASP A 440 31.86 -32.00 44.05
N SER A 441 31.75 -31.05 44.99
CA SER A 441 32.30 -31.21 46.34
C SER A 441 31.40 -30.66 47.44
N ARG A 442 31.48 -31.25 48.64
CA ARG A 442 30.80 -30.74 49.85
C ARG A 442 31.25 -29.33 50.25
N ALA A 443 32.43 -28.88 49.80
CA ALA A 443 32.97 -27.54 50.07
C ALA A 443 32.46 -26.47 49.07
N GLN A 444 32.04 -26.89 47.87
CA GLN A 444 31.40 -26.04 46.86
C GLN A 444 30.14 -26.75 46.35
N PRO A 445 29.03 -26.75 47.12
CA PRO A 445 27.81 -27.46 46.74
C PRO A 445 27.13 -26.86 45.50
N VAL A 446 27.52 -25.65 45.10
CA VAL A 446 26.88 -24.87 44.06
C VAL A 446 27.96 -24.21 43.19
N ALA A 447 27.98 -24.52 41.89
CA ALA A 447 28.82 -23.87 40.91
C ALA A 447 27.99 -22.86 40.10
N ARG A 448 28.42 -21.60 40.04
CA ARG A 448 27.79 -20.56 39.20
C ARG A 448 28.62 -20.31 37.96
N GLN A 449 27.98 -20.28 36.81
CA GLN A 449 28.62 -19.95 35.55
C GLN A 449 27.90 -18.76 34.91
N SER A 450 28.64 -17.68 34.67
CA SER A 450 28.16 -16.52 33.92
C SER A 450 28.50 -16.70 32.44
N ARG A 451 27.54 -16.50 31.56
CA ARG A 451 27.70 -16.58 30.10
C ARG A 451 27.20 -15.30 29.44
N GLY A 452 28.00 -14.78 28.51
CA GLY A 452 27.63 -13.70 27.62
C GLY A 452 27.49 -14.24 26.20
N HIS A 453 26.41 -13.88 25.53
CA HIS A 453 26.14 -14.20 24.14
C HIS A 453 25.94 -12.90 23.38
N ALA A 454 26.52 -12.80 22.20
CA ALA A 454 26.25 -11.74 21.25
C ALA A 454 25.98 -12.38 19.89
N GLY A 455 24.98 -11.87 19.19
CA GLY A 455 24.54 -12.40 17.91
C GLY A 455 24.24 -11.29 16.93
N LEU A 456 24.59 -11.53 15.67
CA LEU A 456 24.07 -10.81 14.52
C LEU A 456 23.33 -11.82 13.65
N THR A 457 22.07 -11.54 13.35
CA THR A 457 21.24 -12.36 12.47
C THR A 457 20.71 -11.51 11.34
N VAL A 458 20.69 -12.08 10.14
CA VAL A 458 20.04 -11.51 8.96
C VAL A 458 19.09 -12.56 8.42
N SER A 459 17.82 -12.20 8.22
CA SER A 459 16.82 -13.07 7.61
C SER A 459 16.06 -12.32 6.53
N ASP A 460 15.86 -12.92 5.37
CA ASP A 460 15.03 -12.37 4.29
C ASP A 460 14.18 -13.49 3.70
N TRP A 461 13.34 -13.16 2.72
CA TRP A 461 12.68 -14.13 1.85
C TRP A 461 13.18 -13.93 0.42
N LEU A 462 13.91 -14.91 -0.11
CA LEU A 462 14.36 -14.90 -1.51
C LEU A 462 13.20 -15.16 -2.47
N THR A 463 12.30 -16.05 -2.09
CA THR A 463 11.06 -16.39 -2.81
C THR A 463 9.90 -16.52 -1.82
N GLY A 464 8.67 -16.78 -2.29
CA GLY A 464 7.55 -17.05 -1.39
C GLY A 464 7.69 -18.30 -0.51
N ASN A 465 8.64 -19.19 -0.84
CA ASN A 465 8.83 -20.49 -0.19
C ASN A 465 10.24 -20.72 0.39
N VAL A 466 11.16 -19.77 0.19
CA VAL A 466 12.55 -19.86 0.65
C VAL A 466 12.87 -18.61 1.47
N ARG A 467 13.17 -18.85 2.75
CA ARG A 467 13.63 -17.85 3.70
C ARG A 467 15.15 -17.81 3.70
#